data_AF-A0AAD7T2S1-F1
#
_entry.id   AF-A0AAD7T2S1-F1
#
_cell.length_a   1.000
_cell.length_b   1.000
_cell.length_c   1.000
_cell.angle_alpha   90.00
_cell.angle_beta   90.00
_cell.angle_gamma   90.00
#
_symmetry.space_group_name_H-M   'P 1'
#
loop_
_entity.id
_entity.type
_entity.pdbx_description
1 polymer ?
#
loop_
_entity_poly.entity_id
_entity_poly.type
_entity_poly.pdbx_seq_one_letter_code
_entity_poly.pdbx_strand_id
1 'polypeptide(L)'
;MQPPLRTSHQKVPYRQELTHKEELGRMDAAIKEKMVKLFNIAYFIAKEEASFTMFPKLVALHQTNGLDLGSTYSNDQACHIFIMAIGSCFFEELQQSLKSARFFSIMSDSSVDRSVKDQELIYCTYLQNGKPVNQLIQIVALDHANSQGILKTNPGPRLHQFMEEVGAAVERSFSSMKRIKSDWRSCLSNEMLNCLLQISVHGPPAQHYDSVKAVTKWWSSGCRARRPQYND
;
A
#
# COMPACT_ATOMS: atom_id res chain seq x y z
N MET A 1 44.85 -23.10 12.56
CA MET A 1 44.65 -22.35 11.29
C MET A 1 43.19 -21.95 11.22
N GLN A 2 42.87 -20.67 11.39
CA GLN A 2 41.52 -20.13 11.19
C GLN A 2 41.37 -19.70 9.72
N PRO A 3 40.22 -19.93 9.07
CA PRO A 3 39.98 -19.41 7.73
C PRO A 3 39.79 -17.88 7.75
N PRO A 4 40.20 -17.16 6.69
CA PRO A 4 40.18 -15.70 6.68
C PRO A 4 38.76 -15.13 6.59
N LEU A 5 38.59 -13.98 7.25
CA LEU A 5 37.37 -13.17 7.27
C LEU A 5 36.97 -12.74 5.86
N ARG A 6 35.72 -13.03 5.48
CA ARG A 6 35.12 -12.63 4.19
C ARG A 6 35.04 -11.11 4.13
N THR A 7 35.79 -10.52 3.19
CA THR A 7 35.79 -9.09 2.88
C THR A 7 34.40 -8.61 2.44
N SER A 8 34.07 -7.40 2.88
CA SER A 8 32.86 -6.62 2.58
C SER A 8 32.46 -6.68 1.10
N HIS A 9 31.28 -7.24 0.82
CA HIS A 9 30.58 -6.96 -0.42
C HIS A 9 30.03 -5.53 -0.36
N GLN A 10 30.66 -4.61 -1.09
CA GLN A 10 29.99 -3.40 -1.56
C GLN A 10 28.76 -3.85 -2.36
N LYS A 11 27.57 -3.69 -1.78
CA LYS A 11 26.32 -3.75 -2.54
C LYS A 11 26.35 -2.58 -3.52
N VAL A 12 26.21 -2.87 -4.81
CA VAL A 12 25.96 -1.86 -5.84
C VAL A 12 24.44 -1.80 -6.03
N PRO A 13 23.71 -0.78 -5.52
CA PRO A 13 22.33 -0.54 -5.91
C PRO A 13 22.34 0.54 -7.00
N TYR A 14 22.24 0.15 -8.27
CA TYR A 14 22.24 1.15 -9.36
C TYR A 14 21.30 0.81 -10.52
N ARG A 15 21.08 -0.47 -10.85
CA ARG A 15 20.43 -0.82 -12.12
C ARG A 15 18.90 -0.62 -12.17
N GLN A 16 18.17 -0.78 -11.07
CA GLN A 16 16.70 -0.62 -11.06
C GLN A 16 16.26 0.83 -10.89
N GLU A 17 16.95 1.60 -10.05
CA GLU A 17 16.66 3.03 -9.83
C GLU A 17 16.96 3.89 -11.06
N LEU A 18 17.94 3.50 -11.90
CA LEU A 18 18.25 4.21 -13.14
C LEU A 18 17.15 4.07 -14.19
N THR A 19 16.67 2.85 -14.41
CA THR A 19 15.61 2.57 -15.39
C THR A 19 14.32 3.36 -15.08
N HIS A 20 13.98 3.55 -13.80
CA HIS A 20 12.83 4.36 -13.41
C HIS A 20 13.02 5.87 -13.63
N LYS A 21 14.24 6.39 -13.45
CA LYS A 21 14.57 7.81 -13.73
C LYS A 21 14.61 8.11 -15.24
N GLU A 22 15.07 7.17 -16.06
CA GLU A 22 15.15 7.31 -17.51
C GLU A 22 13.77 7.25 -18.19
N GLU A 23 12.86 6.39 -17.72
CA GLU A 23 11.48 6.33 -18.23
C GLU A 23 10.65 7.55 -17.82
N LEU A 24 10.96 8.16 -16.67
CA LEU A 24 10.38 9.42 -16.21
C LEU A 24 10.70 10.60 -17.15
N GLY A 25 11.86 10.57 -17.80
CA GLY A 25 12.29 11.58 -18.77
C GLY A 25 11.58 11.49 -20.12
N ARG A 26 10.83 10.41 -20.39
CA ARG A 26 10.03 10.22 -21.61
C ARG A 26 8.57 10.65 -21.46
N MET A 27 8.12 10.97 -20.25
CA MET A 27 6.80 11.54 -20.03
C MET A 27 6.83 13.02 -20.35
N ASP A 28 5.90 13.48 -21.17
CA ASP A 28 5.64 14.91 -21.29
C ASP A 28 5.35 15.49 -19.88
N ALA A 29 5.92 16.67 -19.61
CA ALA A 29 5.87 17.29 -18.29
C ALA A 29 4.42 17.60 -17.86
N ALA A 30 3.58 18.02 -18.79
CA ALA A 30 2.17 18.32 -18.52
C ALA A 30 1.38 17.02 -18.26
N ILE A 31 1.66 15.95 -18.99
CA ILE A 31 1.07 14.63 -18.72
C ILE A 31 1.47 14.13 -17.33
N LYS A 32 2.75 14.25 -16.97
CA LYS A 32 3.23 13.84 -15.64
C LYS A 32 2.53 14.61 -14.53
N GLU A 33 2.45 15.93 -14.65
CA GLU A 33 1.78 16.78 -13.66
C GLU A 33 0.30 16.41 -13.50
N LYS A 34 -0.40 16.19 -14.61
CA LYS A 34 -1.80 15.71 -14.62
C LYS A 34 -1.95 14.37 -13.89
N MET A 35 -1.07 13.41 -14.16
CA MET A 35 -1.10 12.09 -13.52
C MET A 35 -0.82 12.16 -12.02
N VAL A 36 0.16 12.98 -11.59
CA VAL A 36 0.45 13.21 -10.17
C VAL A 36 -0.77 13.73 -9.43
N LYS A 37 -1.49 14.69 -10.01
CA LYS A 37 -2.73 15.23 -9.42
C LYS A 37 -3.84 14.18 -9.31
N LEU A 38 -4.06 13.40 -10.37
CA LEU A 38 -5.04 12.31 -10.37
C LEU A 38 -4.72 11.23 -9.32
N PHE A 39 -3.44 10.83 -9.20
CA PHE A 39 -3.00 9.88 -8.18
C PHE A 39 -3.16 10.44 -6.76
N ASN A 40 -2.91 11.73 -6.55
CA ASN A 40 -3.12 12.37 -5.25
C ASN A 40 -4.59 12.38 -4.84
N ILE A 41 -5.52 12.62 -5.78
CA ILE A 41 -6.97 12.53 -5.52
C ILE A 41 -7.36 11.08 -5.18
N ALA A 42 -6.84 10.09 -5.91
CA ALA A 42 -7.10 8.68 -5.64
C ALA A 42 -6.54 8.24 -4.27
N TYR A 43 -5.34 8.71 -3.93
CA TYR A 43 -4.74 8.51 -2.62
C TYR A 43 -5.60 9.11 -1.52
N PHE A 44 -6.07 10.35 -1.69
CA PHE A 44 -6.94 11.01 -0.72
C PHE A 44 -8.20 10.19 -0.45
N ILE A 45 -8.86 9.68 -1.50
CA ILE A 45 -10.04 8.82 -1.35
C ILE A 45 -9.70 7.55 -0.57
N ALA A 46 -8.59 6.89 -0.88
CA ALA A 46 -8.18 5.68 -0.16
C ALA A 46 -7.82 5.99 1.31
N LYS A 47 -7.15 7.12 1.56
CA LYS A 47 -6.67 7.53 2.89
C LYS A 47 -7.81 7.96 3.82
N GLU A 48 -8.79 8.67 3.28
CA GLU A 48 -10.02 9.06 3.99
C GLU A 48 -11.11 7.97 3.94
N GLU A 49 -10.78 6.79 3.38
CA GLU A 49 -11.65 5.62 3.25
C GLU A 49 -12.97 5.89 2.52
N ALA A 50 -12.99 6.94 1.69
CA ALA A 50 -14.16 7.44 1.00
C ALA A 50 -14.56 6.57 -0.20
N SER A 51 -15.78 6.82 -0.70
CA SER A 51 -16.27 6.15 -1.90
C SER A 51 -15.45 6.52 -3.16
N PHE A 52 -15.01 5.58 -3.99
CA PHE A 52 -14.51 5.74 -5.37
C PHE A 52 -15.47 6.55 -6.23
N THR A 53 -16.78 6.53 -5.97
CA THR A 53 -17.74 7.42 -6.63
C THR A 53 -17.49 8.91 -6.35
N MET A 54 -16.68 9.22 -5.33
CA MET A 54 -16.18 10.57 -5.06
C MET A 54 -15.07 10.98 -6.03
N PHE A 55 -14.38 10.04 -6.66
CA PHE A 55 -13.28 10.35 -7.58
C PHE A 55 -13.72 11.21 -8.76
N PRO A 56 -14.72 10.81 -9.58
CA PRO A 56 -15.20 11.68 -10.66
C PRO A 56 -15.70 13.03 -10.14
N LYS A 57 -16.33 13.08 -8.96
CA LYS A 57 -16.84 14.31 -8.34
C LYS A 57 -15.71 15.27 -7.95
N LEU A 58 -14.64 14.74 -7.34
CA LEU A 58 -13.47 15.52 -6.94
C LEU A 58 -12.69 15.99 -8.17
N VAL A 59 -12.52 15.15 -9.18
CA VAL A 59 -11.89 15.55 -10.46
C VAL A 59 -12.66 16.71 -11.11
N ALA A 60 -13.99 16.61 -11.19
CA ALA A 60 -14.84 17.68 -11.73
C ALA A 60 -14.78 18.98 -10.91
N LEU A 61 -14.71 18.87 -9.58
CA LEU A 61 -14.54 20.02 -8.70
C LEU A 61 -13.19 20.73 -8.96
N HIS A 62 -12.11 19.97 -9.06
CA HIS A 62 -10.79 20.53 -9.37
C HIS A 62 -10.74 21.18 -10.75
N GLN A 63 -11.41 20.60 -11.75
CA GLN A 63 -11.54 21.19 -13.08
C GLN A 63 -12.31 22.52 -13.05
N THR A 64 -13.38 22.60 -12.25
CA THR A 64 -14.14 23.84 -12.04
C THR A 64 -13.26 24.94 -11.43
N ASN A 65 -12.29 24.56 -10.60
CA ASN A 65 -11.30 25.47 -10.02
C ASN A 65 -10.09 25.75 -10.93
N GLY A 66 -10.18 25.41 -12.23
CA GLY A 66 -9.16 25.72 -13.24
C GLY A 66 -8.05 24.68 -13.40
N LEU A 67 -8.15 23.51 -12.76
CA LEU A 67 -7.15 22.44 -12.90
C LEU A 67 -7.50 21.51 -14.08
N ASP A 68 -6.77 21.62 -15.20
CA ASP A 68 -6.97 20.66 -16.31
C ASP A 68 -6.47 19.26 -15.93
N LEU A 69 -7.42 18.36 -15.71
CA LEU A 69 -7.19 16.94 -15.45
C LEU A 69 -7.61 16.02 -16.63
N GLY A 70 -8.14 16.59 -17.72
CA GLY A 70 -8.73 15.84 -18.83
C GLY A 70 -9.92 14.94 -18.45
N SER A 71 -10.46 14.21 -19.42
CA SER A 71 -11.61 13.31 -19.24
C SER A 71 -11.26 11.82 -19.24
N THR A 72 -10.07 11.45 -19.74
CA THR A 72 -9.67 10.04 -19.93
C THR A 72 -9.72 9.21 -18.65
N TYR A 73 -9.37 9.84 -17.52
CA TYR A 73 -9.25 9.17 -16.22
C TYR A 73 -10.20 9.76 -15.18
N SER A 74 -11.33 10.36 -15.57
CA SER A 74 -12.27 10.98 -14.62
C SER A 74 -13.40 10.04 -14.19
N ASN A 75 -13.10 8.78 -13.88
CA ASN A 75 -14.09 7.76 -13.54
C ASN A 75 -13.61 6.79 -12.44
N ASP A 76 -14.54 6.03 -11.86
CA ASP A 76 -14.29 5.11 -10.75
C ASP A 76 -13.30 4.00 -11.11
N GLN A 77 -13.28 3.56 -12.38
CA GLN A 77 -12.35 2.54 -12.85
C GLN A 77 -10.91 3.07 -12.86
N ALA A 78 -10.70 4.33 -13.22
CA ALA A 78 -9.40 4.98 -13.11
C ALA A 78 -8.96 5.09 -11.64
N CYS A 79 -9.87 5.48 -10.75
CA CYS A 79 -9.61 5.50 -9.30
C CYS A 79 -9.11 4.13 -8.80
N HIS A 80 -9.84 3.06 -9.15
CA HIS A 80 -9.46 1.69 -8.82
C HIS A 80 -8.04 1.35 -9.28
N ILE A 81 -7.72 1.66 -10.55
CA ILE A 81 -6.40 1.38 -11.13
C ILE A 81 -5.30 2.17 -10.40
N PHE A 82 -5.54 3.44 -10.05
CA PHE A 82 -4.57 4.26 -9.35
C PHE A 82 -4.32 3.77 -7.93
N ILE A 83 -5.38 3.41 -7.20
CA ILE A 83 -5.25 2.85 -5.84
C ILE A 83 -4.49 1.52 -5.86
N MET A 84 -4.72 0.66 -6.85
CA MET A 84 -3.93 -0.57 -7.06
C MET A 84 -2.45 -0.27 -7.26
N ALA A 85 -2.13 0.69 -8.14
CA ALA A 85 -0.75 1.08 -8.40
C ALA A 85 -0.08 1.63 -7.14
N ILE A 86 -0.77 2.48 -6.38
CA ILE A 86 -0.29 3.01 -5.10
C ILE A 86 -0.05 1.89 -4.09
N GLY A 87 -1.04 1.03 -3.85
CA GLY A 87 -0.94 -0.07 -2.90
C GLY A 87 0.18 -1.04 -3.23
N SER A 88 0.43 -1.28 -4.52
CA SER A 88 1.57 -2.09 -4.96
C SER A 88 2.93 -1.48 -4.59
N CYS A 89 3.06 -0.15 -4.53
CA CYS A 89 4.28 0.52 -4.08
C CYS A 89 4.48 0.33 -2.58
N PHE A 90 3.42 0.48 -1.78
CA PHE A 90 3.46 0.20 -0.33
C PHE A 90 3.87 -1.25 -0.06
N PHE A 91 3.32 -2.20 -0.80
CA PHE A 91 3.65 -3.62 -0.65
C PHE A 91 5.11 -3.92 -1.00
N GLU A 92 5.65 -3.31 -2.06
CA GLU A 92 7.06 -3.47 -2.43
C GLU A 92 8.01 -2.88 -1.39
N GLU A 93 7.68 -1.72 -0.82
CA GLU A 93 8.46 -1.09 0.26
C GLU A 93 8.48 -1.97 1.51
N LEU A 94 7.34 -2.54 1.87
CA LEU A 94 7.25 -3.51 2.95
C LEU A 94 8.11 -4.75 2.67
N GLN A 95 7.99 -5.30 1.47
CA GLN A 95 8.76 -6.48 1.07
C GLN A 95 10.27 -6.21 1.12
N GLN A 96 10.72 -5.03 0.67
CA GLN A 96 12.13 -4.62 0.75
C GLN A 96 12.58 -4.48 2.21
N SER A 97 11.76 -3.88 3.05
CA SER A 97 12.03 -3.71 4.49
C SER A 97 12.21 -5.07 5.17
N LEU A 98 11.29 -6.00 4.95
CA LEU A 98 11.37 -7.37 5.49
C LEU A 98 12.58 -8.16 4.97
N LYS A 99 12.91 -8.04 3.67
CA LYS A 99 14.11 -8.67 3.09
C LYS A 99 15.41 -8.15 3.70
N SER A 100 15.43 -6.89 4.14
CA SER A 100 16.59 -6.26 4.76
C SER A 100 16.65 -6.45 6.28
N ALA A 101 15.53 -6.82 6.91
CA ALA A 101 15.42 -6.97 8.34
C ALA A 101 16.24 -8.19 8.81
N ARG A 102 17.07 -8.00 9.84
CA ARG A 102 17.84 -9.09 10.45
C ARG A 102 16.95 -10.04 11.25
N PHE A 103 15.91 -9.51 11.85
CA PHE A 103 14.90 -10.25 12.60
C PHE A 103 13.54 -9.60 12.38
N PHE A 104 12.52 -10.45 12.29
CA PHE A 104 11.13 -10.05 12.32
C PHE A 104 10.32 -11.10 13.08
N SER A 105 9.18 -10.68 13.63
CA SER A 105 8.15 -11.55 14.18
C SER A 105 6.90 -11.41 13.31
N ILE A 106 6.12 -12.47 13.18
CA ILE A 106 4.81 -12.44 12.53
C ILE A 106 3.76 -12.68 13.60
N MET A 107 2.73 -11.86 13.59
CA MET A 107 1.55 -12.03 14.42
C MET A 107 0.34 -12.15 13.50
N SER A 108 -0.54 -13.10 13.78
CA SER A 108 -1.82 -13.18 13.11
C SER A 108 -2.92 -13.03 14.14
N ASP A 109 -3.89 -12.19 13.83
CA ASP A 109 -5.06 -11.97 14.68
C ASP A 109 -6.32 -12.06 13.85
N SER A 110 -7.30 -12.81 14.35
CA SER A 110 -8.59 -13.01 13.72
C SER A 110 -9.67 -12.30 14.54
N SER A 111 -10.47 -11.46 13.88
CA SER A 111 -11.63 -10.88 14.55
C SER A 111 -12.81 -11.85 14.47
N VAL A 112 -13.39 -12.19 15.61
CA VAL A 112 -14.65 -12.95 15.66
C VAL A 112 -15.81 -11.97 15.50
N ASP A 113 -16.24 -11.70 14.27
CA ASP A 113 -17.51 -10.99 14.02
C ASP A 113 -18.40 -11.79 13.07
N ARG A 114 -19.62 -12.08 13.52
CA ARG A 114 -20.57 -13.04 12.91
C ARG A 114 -21.03 -12.64 11.50
N SER A 115 -20.72 -11.43 11.02
CA SER A 115 -21.17 -10.92 9.71
C SER A 115 -20.07 -10.84 8.64
N VAL A 116 -18.80 -11.09 8.99
CA VAL A 116 -17.69 -11.06 8.04
C VAL A 116 -17.10 -12.45 8.01
N LYS A 117 -17.16 -13.15 6.86
CA LYS A 117 -16.45 -14.43 6.63
C LYS A 117 -15.07 -14.37 7.30
N ASP A 118 -14.69 -15.39 8.07
CA ASP A 118 -13.48 -15.42 8.91
C ASP A 118 -12.29 -14.78 8.18
N GLN A 119 -11.84 -13.62 8.66
CA GLN A 119 -10.68 -12.93 8.12
C GLN A 119 -9.58 -12.84 9.18
N GLU A 120 -8.36 -13.12 8.75
CA GLU A 120 -7.16 -13.07 9.57
C GLU A 120 -6.28 -11.92 9.08
N LEU A 121 -5.97 -10.99 9.99
CA LEU A 121 -4.98 -9.94 9.76
C LEU A 121 -3.61 -10.49 10.10
N ILE A 122 -2.69 -10.40 9.15
CA ILE A 122 -1.30 -10.79 9.34
C ILE A 122 -0.47 -9.52 9.51
N TYR A 123 0.22 -9.39 10.64
CA TYR A 123 1.17 -8.34 10.95
C TYR A 123 2.58 -8.88 11.01
N CYS A 124 3.54 -8.01 10.70
CA CYS A 124 4.91 -8.21 11.07
C CYS A 124 5.38 -7.11 12.02
N THR A 125 6.27 -7.51 12.90
CA THR A 125 7.14 -6.62 13.64
C THR A 125 8.55 -6.80 13.11
N TYR A 126 9.22 -5.71 12.75
CA TYR A 126 10.65 -5.74 12.41
C TYR A 126 11.37 -4.51 12.95
N LEU A 127 12.71 -4.57 13.02
CA LEU A 127 13.51 -3.42 13.45
C LEU A 127 13.85 -2.53 12.26
N GLN A 128 13.44 -1.26 12.33
CA GLN A 128 13.84 -0.21 11.41
C GLN A 128 14.54 0.90 12.20
N ASN A 129 15.79 1.22 11.84
CA ASN A 129 16.60 2.22 12.53
C ASN A 129 16.71 1.99 14.05
N GLY A 130 16.80 0.72 14.47
CA GLY A 130 16.89 0.33 15.87
C GLY A 130 15.59 0.41 16.67
N LYS A 131 14.48 0.80 16.05
CA LYS A 131 13.15 0.83 16.67
C LYS A 131 12.26 -0.26 16.06
N PRO A 132 11.42 -0.92 16.86
CA PRO A 132 10.47 -1.87 16.32
C PRO A 132 9.35 -1.13 15.57
N VAL A 133 8.94 -1.68 14.44
CA VAL A 133 7.87 -1.17 13.59
C VAL A 133 6.86 -2.28 13.38
N ASN A 134 5.59 -1.97 13.62
CA ASN A 134 4.46 -2.85 13.39
C ASN A 134 3.80 -2.50 12.06
N GLN A 135 3.81 -3.44 11.13
CA GLN A 135 3.25 -3.24 9.79
C GLN A 135 2.28 -4.37 9.46
N LEU A 136 1.08 -4.00 9.03
CA LEU A 136 0.15 -4.93 8.40
C LEU A 136 0.83 -5.51 7.16
N ILE A 137 0.76 -6.83 6.96
CA ILE A 137 1.23 -7.48 5.75
C ILE A 137 0.05 -7.63 4.79
N GLN A 138 -0.99 -8.32 5.26
CA GLN A 138 -2.08 -8.76 4.43
C GLN A 138 -3.29 -9.17 5.28
N ILE A 139 -4.48 -9.03 4.68
CA ILE A 139 -5.71 -9.71 5.08
C ILE A 139 -5.88 -10.97 4.26
N VAL A 140 -6.12 -12.08 4.95
CA VAL A 140 -6.44 -13.36 4.36
C VAL A 140 -7.89 -13.70 4.70
N ALA A 141 -8.67 -14.05 3.67
CA ALA A 141 -9.97 -14.68 3.87
C ALA A 141 -9.74 -16.17 4.13
N LEU A 142 -10.27 -16.69 5.24
CA LEU A 142 -10.20 -18.09 5.60
C LEU A 142 -11.47 -18.78 5.14
N ASP A 143 -11.32 -19.87 4.38
CA ASP A 143 -12.49 -20.64 3.94
C ASP A 143 -13.01 -21.58 5.06
N HIS A 144 -12.16 -22.01 6.01
CA HIS A 144 -12.58 -22.81 7.19
C HIS A 144 -11.58 -22.64 8.36
N ALA A 145 -12.09 -22.48 9.59
CA ALA A 145 -11.32 -22.29 10.82
C ALA A 145 -10.61 -23.58 11.31
N ASN A 146 -9.54 -24.03 10.65
CA ASN A 146 -8.70 -25.14 11.12
C ASN A 146 -7.29 -24.70 11.55
N SER A 147 -6.91 -25.11 12.76
CA SER A 147 -5.87 -24.53 13.62
C SER A 147 -4.44 -25.08 13.41
N GLN A 148 -3.95 -25.24 12.18
CA GLN A 148 -2.59 -25.77 11.94
C GLN A 148 -1.50 -24.76 11.52
N GLY A 149 -1.77 -23.45 11.55
CA GLY A 149 -0.79 -22.43 11.11
C GLY A 149 0.13 -21.82 12.19
N ILE A 150 -0.19 -21.95 13.48
CA ILE A 150 0.38 -21.10 14.53
C ILE A 150 1.55 -21.80 15.24
N LEU A 151 2.70 -21.96 14.56
CA LEU A 151 3.89 -22.53 15.18
C LEU A 151 4.77 -21.46 15.84
N LYS A 152 4.72 -21.49 17.19
CA LYS A 152 5.77 -21.18 18.17
C LYS A 152 6.72 -20.01 17.89
N THR A 153 6.64 -18.97 18.73
CA THR A 153 7.83 -18.43 19.43
C THR A 153 7.44 -17.89 20.81
N ASN A 154 8.27 -18.15 21.82
CA ASN A 154 8.11 -17.70 23.20
C ASN A 154 8.94 -16.44 23.38
N PRO A 155 8.33 -15.26 23.58
CA PRO A 155 9.11 -14.05 23.51
C PRO A 155 9.32 -13.54 24.96
N GLY A 156 10.56 -13.25 25.33
CA GLY A 156 10.97 -12.91 26.70
C GLY A 156 10.32 -11.63 27.28
N PRO A 157 10.61 -11.26 28.53
CA PRO A 157 9.86 -10.29 29.34
C PRO A 157 9.82 -8.84 28.82
N ARG A 158 10.46 -8.51 27.69
CA ARG A 158 10.33 -7.21 27.01
C ARG A 158 9.12 -7.11 26.06
N LEU A 159 8.38 -8.20 25.85
CA LEU A 159 7.29 -8.21 24.90
C LEU A 159 5.93 -7.75 25.42
N HIS A 160 5.73 -7.60 26.72
CA HIS A 160 4.41 -7.17 27.21
C HIS A 160 4.06 -5.75 26.73
N GLN A 161 4.98 -4.80 26.88
CA GLN A 161 4.81 -3.43 26.37
C GLN A 161 4.77 -3.40 24.84
N PHE A 162 5.47 -4.34 24.19
CA PHE A 162 5.52 -4.45 22.75
C PHE A 162 4.23 -5.02 22.15
N MET A 163 3.62 -6.01 22.80
CA MET A 163 2.35 -6.61 22.41
C MET A 163 1.19 -5.63 22.55
N GLU A 164 1.27 -4.67 23.48
CA GLU A 164 0.27 -3.60 23.62
C GLU A 164 0.29 -2.64 22.42
N GLU A 165 1.48 -2.23 21.96
CA GLU A 165 1.63 -1.41 20.75
C GLU A 165 1.20 -2.16 19.48
N VAL A 166 1.46 -3.47 19.40
CA VAL A 166 0.96 -4.31 18.31
C VAL A 166 -0.57 -4.40 18.38
N GLY A 167 -1.14 -4.66 19.56
CA GLY A 167 -2.58 -4.74 19.78
C GLY A 167 -3.31 -3.46 19.33
N ALA A 168 -2.81 -2.30 19.73
CA ALA A 168 -3.38 -1.01 19.30
C ALA A 168 -3.26 -0.76 17.78
N ALA A 169 -2.23 -1.30 17.12
CA ALA A 169 -2.13 -1.25 15.65
C ALA A 169 -3.12 -2.21 14.98
N VAL A 170 -3.31 -3.38 15.56
CA VAL A 170 -4.26 -4.40 15.11
C VAL A 170 -5.70 -3.87 15.17
N GLU A 171 -6.10 -3.32 16.32
CA GLU A 171 -7.43 -2.72 16.52
C GLU A 171 -7.71 -1.57 15.55
N ARG A 172 -6.70 -0.72 15.28
CA ARG A 172 -6.83 0.37 14.30
C ARG A 172 -7.08 -0.13 12.89
N SER A 173 -6.41 -1.19 12.45
CA SER A 173 -6.69 -1.74 11.11
C SER A 173 -8.01 -2.49 11.05
N PHE A 174 -8.44 -3.15 12.13
CA PHE A 174 -9.80 -3.70 12.20
C PHE A 174 -10.86 -2.59 12.10
N SER A 175 -10.66 -1.47 12.80
CA SER A 175 -11.54 -0.31 12.72
C SER A 175 -11.58 0.27 11.30
N SER A 176 -10.42 0.42 10.66
CA SER A 176 -10.30 0.87 9.27
C SER A 176 -10.93 -0.10 8.28
N MET A 177 -10.75 -1.40 8.49
CA MET A 177 -11.40 -2.44 7.70
C MET A 177 -12.92 -2.38 7.84
N LYS A 178 -13.44 -2.18 9.05
CA LYS A 178 -14.88 -2.06 9.30
C LYS A 178 -15.46 -0.86 8.56
N ARG A 179 -14.79 0.30 8.56
CA ARG A 179 -15.23 1.49 7.82
C ARG A 179 -15.22 1.25 6.30
N ILE A 180 -14.09 0.80 5.76
CA ILE A 180 -13.95 0.43 4.34
C ILE A 180 -15.05 -0.57 3.94
N LYS A 181 -15.25 -1.66 4.68
CA LYS A 181 -16.28 -2.66 4.32
C LYS A 181 -17.71 -2.14 4.50
N SER A 182 -17.96 -1.25 5.46
CA SER A 182 -19.29 -0.67 5.71
C SER A 182 -19.69 0.29 4.61
N ASP A 183 -18.74 1.07 4.10
CA ASP A 183 -18.96 2.00 2.99
C ASP A 183 -19.13 1.26 1.66
N TRP A 184 -18.54 0.07 1.55
CA TRP A 184 -18.44 -0.68 0.28
C TRP A 184 -19.22 -1.99 0.20
N ARG A 185 -19.99 -2.31 1.25
CA ARG A 185 -20.86 -3.49 1.49
C ARG A 185 -20.72 -4.67 0.48
N SER A 186 -19.51 -5.22 0.35
CA SER A 186 -19.21 -6.60 -0.13
C SER A 186 -18.81 -6.91 -1.59
N CYS A 187 -18.32 -5.95 -2.41
CA CYS A 187 -17.76 -6.27 -3.75
C CYS A 187 -16.26 -5.98 -3.95
N LEU A 188 -15.49 -5.71 -2.88
CA LEU A 188 -14.05 -5.51 -3.01
C LEU A 188 -13.31 -6.85 -3.10
N SER A 189 -12.38 -6.96 -4.05
CA SER A 189 -11.41 -8.06 -4.04
C SER A 189 -10.52 -7.94 -2.80
N ASN A 190 -10.00 -9.07 -2.29
CA ASN A 190 -9.05 -9.06 -1.18
C ASN A 190 -7.81 -8.21 -1.50
N GLU A 191 -7.37 -8.20 -2.76
CA GLU A 191 -6.27 -7.36 -3.22
C GLU A 191 -6.56 -5.86 -3.07
N MET A 192 -7.78 -5.42 -3.44
CA MET A 192 -8.21 -4.03 -3.21
C MET A 192 -8.36 -3.68 -1.75
N LEU A 193 -8.95 -4.58 -0.97
CA LEU A 193 -9.05 -4.39 0.47
C LEU A 193 -7.66 -4.23 1.12
N ASN A 194 -6.69 -5.05 0.71
CA ASN A 194 -5.31 -4.95 1.18
C ASN A 194 -4.67 -3.62 0.82
N CYS A 195 -4.82 -3.16 -0.43
CA CYS A 195 -4.26 -1.87 -0.84
C CYS A 195 -4.86 -0.71 -0.04
N LEU A 196 -6.19 -0.68 0.11
CA LEU A 196 -6.89 0.36 0.87
C LEU A 196 -6.44 0.39 2.34
N LEU A 197 -6.29 -0.78 2.97
CA LEU A 197 -5.86 -0.86 4.36
C LEU A 197 -4.41 -0.45 4.55
N GLN A 198 -3.52 -0.85 3.64
CA GLN A 198 -2.13 -0.38 3.68
C GLN A 198 -2.06 1.14 3.60
N ILE A 199 -2.81 1.74 2.67
CA ILE A 199 -2.86 3.20 2.49
C ILE A 199 -3.48 3.88 3.71
N SER A 200 -4.62 3.40 4.20
CA SER A 200 -5.31 3.98 5.35
C SER A 200 -4.45 3.91 6.63
N VAL A 201 -3.89 2.74 6.94
CA VAL A 201 -3.19 2.52 8.22
C VAL A 201 -1.78 3.08 8.21
N HIS A 202 -1.05 2.90 7.10
CA HIS A 202 0.39 3.17 7.04
C HIS A 202 0.77 4.33 6.13
N GLY A 203 -0.13 4.75 5.24
CA GLY A 203 0.12 5.91 4.39
C GLY A 203 0.21 7.21 5.20
N PRO A 204 1.05 8.19 4.78
CA PRO A 204 1.05 9.51 5.39
C PRO A 204 -0.29 10.25 5.21
N PRO A 205 -0.54 11.36 5.94
CA PRO A 205 -1.63 12.26 5.60
C PRO A 205 -1.57 12.69 4.13
N ALA A 206 -2.72 12.86 3.47
CA ALA A 206 -2.79 13.14 2.03
C ALA A 206 -1.96 14.36 1.58
N GLN A 207 -1.83 15.36 2.46
CA GLN A 207 -1.05 16.58 2.22
C GLN A 207 0.47 16.31 2.09
N HIS A 208 0.96 15.20 2.67
CA HIS A 208 2.37 14.82 2.69
C HIS A 208 2.67 13.63 1.77
N TYR A 209 1.68 13.11 1.05
CA TYR A 209 1.88 11.99 0.15
C TYR A 209 2.51 12.45 -1.18
N ASP A 210 3.57 11.75 -1.60
CA ASP A 210 4.21 11.93 -2.91
C ASP A 210 3.85 10.77 -3.84
N SER A 211 3.03 11.05 -4.85
CA SER A 211 2.58 10.05 -5.82
C SER A 211 3.57 9.75 -6.94
N VAL A 212 4.70 10.47 -7.04
CA VAL A 212 5.63 10.35 -8.18
C VAL A 212 6.10 8.91 -8.37
N LYS A 213 6.41 8.18 -7.29
CA LYS A 213 6.83 6.78 -7.36
C LYS A 213 5.74 5.89 -7.97
N ALA A 214 4.50 6.05 -7.51
CA ALA A 214 3.35 5.28 -8.01
C ALA A 214 3.02 5.61 -9.48
N VAL A 215 3.05 6.90 -9.85
CA VAL A 215 2.85 7.36 -11.23
C VAL A 215 3.91 6.77 -12.16
N THR A 216 5.18 6.83 -11.76
CA THR A 216 6.31 6.30 -12.53
C THR A 216 6.12 4.81 -12.77
N LYS A 217 5.88 4.06 -11.70
CA LYS A 217 5.67 2.62 -11.77
C LYS A 217 4.49 2.26 -12.67
N TRP A 218 3.36 2.94 -12.49
CA TRP A 218 2.17 2.73 -13.30
C TRP A 218 2.45 3.00 -14.79
N TRP A 219 3.16 4.08 -15.10
CA TRP A 219 3.52 4.45 -16.46
C TRP A 219 4.45 3.41 -17.13
N SER A 220 5.45 2.93 -16.38
CA SER A 220 6.40 1.90 -16.81
C SER A 220 5.74 0.53 -17.01
N SER A 221 4.79 0.17 -16.14
CA SER A 221 4.12 -1.14 -16.14
C SER A 221 3.00 -1.28 -17.18
N GLY A 222 2.52 -0.17 -17.76
CA GLY A 222 1.38 -0.18 -18.67
C GLY A 222 1.67 -0.82 -20.04
N CYS A 223 0.85 -1.80 -20.43
CA CYS A 223 0.65 -2.20 -21.84
C CYS A 223 0.31 -0.95 -22.67
N ARG A 224 1.02 -0.75 -23.80
CA ARG A 224 0.99 0.46 -24.66
C ARG A 224 -0.42 0.95 -25.06
N ALA A 225 -1.45 0.11 -24.99
CA ALA A 225 -2.82 0.39 -25.42
C ALA A 225 -3.62 1.33 -24.50
N ARG A 226 -3.19 1.61 -23.26
CA ARG A 226 -3.92 2.47 -22.30
C ARG A 226 -3.22 3.79 -21.94
N ARG A 227 -2.14 4.11 -22.65
CA ARG A 227 -1.50 5.43 -22.53
C ARG A 227 -2.45 6.47 -23.16
N PRO A 228 -2.51 7.71 -22.63
CA PRO A 228 -3.23 8.76 -23.31
C PRO A 228 -2.62 8.91 -24.72
N GLN A 229 -3.35 8.45 -25.74
CA GLN A 229 -3.01 8.81 -27.11
C GLN A 229 -3.52 10.23 -27.29
N TYR A 230 -2.59 11.12 -27.61
CA TYR A 230 -2.87 12.49 -27.97
C TYR A 230 -3.77 12.45 -29.20
N ASN A 231 -5.05 12.76 -29.02
CA ASN A 231 -5.93 13.18 -30.10
C ASN A 231 -6.92 14.17 -29.48
N ASP A 232 -6.72 15.44 -29.85
CA ASP A 232 -7.70 16.51 -29.78
C ASP A 232 -8.99 16.14 -30.53
#